data_AF-A0A919WVA7-F1
#
_entry.id   AF-A0A919WVA7-F1
#
_cell.length_a   1.000
_cell.length_b   1.000
_cell.length_c   1.000
_cell.angle_alpha   90.00
_cell.angle_beta   90.00
_cell.angle_gamma   90.00
#
_symmetry.space_group_name_H-M   'P 1'
#
loop_
_entity.id
_entity.type
_entity.pdbx_description
1 polymer ?
#
loop_
_entity_poly.entity_id
_entity_poly.type
_entity_poly.pdbx_seq_one_letter_code
_entity_poly.pdbx_strand_id
1 'polypeptide(L)'
;MAIFTGNRQFDFQIDRFTFSFLDNTHVRQDREIVGSFIKDFQTWFEWWSEKAKEYEQTNEFKIAASYYKAAMFYLKKDDPKKK
;
A
#
# COMPACT_ATOMS: atom_id res chain seq x y z
N MET A 1 -8.56 -10.43 11.24
CA MET A 1 -8.52 -9.37 10.21
C MET A 1 -8.21 -8.08 10.94
N ALA A 2 -7.07 -7.44 10.66
CA ALA A 2 -6.68 -6.19 11.30
C ALA A 2 -7.54 -5.03 10.76
N ILE A 3 -7.82 -4.04 11.61
CA ILE A 3 -8.58 -2.83 11.24
C ILE A 3 -7.56 -1.70 11.09
N PHE A 4 -7.55 -1.06 9.92
CA PHE A 4 -6.61 0.02 9.63
C PHE A 4 -7.36 1.34 9.40
N THR A 5 -8.21 1.36 8.38
CA THR A 5 -8.94 2.54 7.90
C THR A 5 -10.38 2.59 8.40
N GLY A 6 -10.89 1.46 8.95
CA GLY A 6 -12.31 1.27 9.24
C GLY A 6 -13.14 0.90 7.99
N ASN A 7 -12.56 0.94 6.80
CA ASN A 7 -13.16 0.45 5.57
C ASN A 7 -12.70 -1.00 5.31
N ARG A 8 -13.63 -1.95 5.41
CA ARG A 8 -13.35 -3.40 5.23
C ARG A 8 -12.66 -3.72 3.91
N GLN A 9 -12.99 -3.00 2.83
CA GLN A 9 -12.40 -3.24 1.51
C GLN A 9 -10.92 -2.84 1.49
N PHE A 10 -10.59 -1.68 2.05
CA PHE A 10 -9.19 -1.24 2.20
C PHE A 10 -8.43 -2.12 3.18
N ASP A 11 -9.04 -2.43 4.32
CA ASP A 11 -8.40 -3.23 5.36
C ASP A 11 -8.01 -4.62 4.84
N PHE A 12 -8.87 -5.25 4.01
CA PHE A 12 -8.55 -6.51 3.36
C PHE A 12 -7.35 -6.40 2.40
N GLN A 13 -7.32 -5.36 1.56
CA GLN A 13 -6.22 -5.21 0.61
C GLN A 13 -4.91 -4.86 1.32
N ILE A 14 -4.94 -3.99 2.35
CA ILE A 14 -3.76 -3.66 3.17
C ILE A 14 -3.17 -4.93 3.76
N ASP A 15 -4.00 -5.78 4.36
CA ASP A 15 -3.55 -7.05 4.93
C ASP A 15 -2.96 -7.95 3.83
N ARG A 16 -3.64 -8.10 2.70
CA ARG A 16 -3.18 -8.93 1.58
C ARG A 16 -1.83 -8.51 1.02
N PHE A 17 -1.60 -7.21 0.81
CA PHE A 17 -0.36 -6.71 0.20
C PHE A 17 0.83 -6.70 1.17
N THR A 18 0.58 -6.72 2.49
CA THR A 18 1.62 -6.65 3.52
C THR A 18 1.89 -7.98 4.23
N PHE A 19 0.96 -8.95 4.18
CA PHE A 19 1.05 -10.21 4.92
C PHE A 19 2.34 -11.00 4.68
N SER A 20 2.86 -11.00 3.46
CA SER A 20 4.10 -11.72 3.12
C SER A 20 5.38 -11.05 3.62
N PHE A 21 5.28 -9.86 4.24
CA PHE A 21 6.43 -9.04 4.64
C PHE A 21 6.37 -8.63 6.11
N LEU A 22 5.57 -9.31 6.95
CA LEU A 22 5.39 -8.96 8.36
C LEU A 22 6.66 -9.12 9.22
N ASP A 23 7.66 -9.85 8.72
CA ASP A 23 8.97 -9.96 9.34
C ASP A 23 9.75 -8.63 9.27
N ASN A 24 9.46 -7.79 8.26
CA ASN A 24 10.09 -6.49 8.11
C ASN A 24 9.45 -5.46 9.05
N THR A 25 10.27 -4.85 9.91
CA THR A 25 9.81 -3.85 10.89
C THR A 25 9.20 -2.62 10.25
N HIS A 26 9.71 -2.16 9.10
CA HIS A 26 9.16 -1.01 8.39
C HIS A 26 7.76 -1.30 7.84
N VAL A 27 7.52 -2.52 7.34
CA VAL A 27 6.17 -2.93 6.90
C VAL A 27 5.19 -2.99 8.07
N ARG A 28 5.64 -3.38 9.27
CA ARG A 28 4.78 -3.31 10.46
C ARG A 28 4.44 -1.87 10.84
N GLN A 29 5.40 -0.95 10.78
CA GLN A 29 5.17 0.48 11.02
C GLN A 29 4.21 1.08 9.99
N ASP A 30 4.38 0.73 8.72
CA ASP A 30 3.49 1.12 7.63
C ASP A 30 2.04 0.70 7.92
N ARG A 31 1.82 -0.53 8.41
CA ARG A 31 0.51 -1.02 8.82
C ARG A 31 -0.11 -0.24 9.98
N GLU A 32 0.69 0.30 10.89
CA GLU A 32 0.19 1.12 12.00
C GLU A 32 -0.27 2.51 11.53
N ILE A 33 0.44 3.10 10.56
CA ILE A 33 0.18 4.48 10.14
C ILE A 33 -0.79 4.59 8.95
N VAL A 34 -0.83 3.60 8.06
CA VAL A 34 -1.59 3.64 6.78
C VAL A 34 -3.06 4.00 6.97
N GLY A 35 -3.64 3.52 8.08
CA GLY A 35 -5.04 3.76 8.45
C GLY A 35 -5.39 5.24 8.61
N SER A 36 -4.43 6.07 9.02
CA SER A 36 -4.63 7.51 9.24
C SER A 36 -4.57 8.33 7.94
N PHE A 37 -3.92 7.78 6.90
CA PHE A 37 -3.69 8.49 5.64
C PHE A 37 -4.73 8.13 4.56
N ILE A 38 -5.07 6.84 4.46
CA ILE A 38 -5.98 6.36 3.42
C ILE A 38 -7.43 6.65 3.82
N LYS A 39 -8.06 7.57 3.08
CA LYS A 39 -9.48 7.95 3.25
C LYS A 39 -10.33 7.63 2.03
N ASP A 40 -9.70 7.57 0.86
CA ASP A 40 -10.33 7.38 -0.44
C ASP A 40 -9.35 6.71 -1.43
N PHE A 41 -9.79 6.51 -2.67
CA PHE A 41 -8.95 5.89 -3.69
C PHE A 41 -7.76 6.75 -4.13
N GLN A 42 -7.83 8.08 -3.98
CA GLN A 42 -6.73 8.96 -4.35
C GLN A 42 -5.60 8.86 -3.33
N THR A 43 -5.93 9.05 -2.05
CA THR A 43 -5.01 8.91 -0.92
C THR A 43 -4.44 7.49 -0.82
N TRP A 44 -5.21 6.47 -1.21
CA TRP A 44 -4.70 5.11 -1.42
C TRP A 44 -3.54 5.08 -2.42
N PHE A 45 -3.77 5.57 -3.63
CA PHE A 45 -2.74 5.55 -4.68
C PHE A 45 -1.49 6.32 -4.25
N GLU A 46 -1.67 7.53 -3.71
CA GLU A 46 -0.58 8.40 -3.30
C GLU A 46 0.30 7.73 -2.24
N TRP A 47 -0.31 7.25 -1.14
CA TRP A 47 0.43 6.63 -0.03
C TRP A 47 1.21 5.38 -0.47
N TRP A 48 0.57 4.47 -1.21
CA TRP A 48 1.24 3.25 -1.68
C TRP A 48 2.34 3.53 -2.70
N SER A 49 2.15 4.53 -3.58
CA SER A 49 3.14 4.89 -4.59
C SER A 49 4.37 5.57 -4.00
N GLU A 50 4.19 6.39 -2.95
CA GLU A 50 5.28 7.03 -2.23
C GLU A 50 6.10 6.00 -1.46
N LYS A 51 5.45 5.13 -0.69
CA LYS A 51 6.11 4.05 0.04
C LYS A 51 6.83 3.07 -0.89
N ALA A 52 6.26 2.75 -2.04
CA ALA A 52 6.92 1.90 -3.03
C ALA A 52 8.27 2.51 -3.48
N LYS A 53 8.33 3.83 -3.71
CA LYS A 53 9.57 4.54 -4.07
C LYS A 53 10.59 4.53 -2.93
N GLU A 54 10.15 4.69 -1.67
CA GLU A 54 11.03 4.59 -0.50
C GLU A 54 11.68 3.20 -0.41
N TYR A 55 10.90 2.13 -0.60
CA TYR A 55 11.42 0.76 -0.61
C TYR A 55 12.32 0.48 -1.82
N GLU A 56 12.04 1.10 -2.97
CA GLU A 56 12.92 1.01 -4.14
C GLU A 56 14.29 1.66 -3.88
N GLN A 57 14.32 2.83 -3.25
CA GLN A 57 15.56 3.54 -2.88
C GLN A 57 16.40 2.79 -1.84
N THR A 58 15.76 1.96 -1.01
CA THR A 58 16.43 1.13 0.01
C THR A 58 16.78 -0.27 -0.50
N ASN A 59 16.62 -0.54 -1.80
CA ASN A 59 16.86 -1.84 -2.47
C ASN A 59 15.92 -2.97 -2.02
N GLU A 60 14.79 -2.65 -1.39
CA GLU A 60 13.75 -3.60 -0.97
C GLU A 60 12.76 -3.88 -2.12
N PHE A 61 13.29 -4.31 -3.27
CA PHE A 61 12.54 -4.39 -4.53
C PHE A 61 11.30 -5.28 -4.47
N LYS A 62 11.30 -6.33 -3.65
CA LYS A 62 10.13 -7.22 -3.47
C LYS A 62 8.97 -6.48 -2.78
N ILE A 63 9.29 -5.66 -1.77
CA ILE A 63 8.32 -4.85 -1.04
C ILE A 63 7.82 -3.73 -1.95
N ALA A 64 8.75 -3.03 -2.61
CA ALA A 64 8.43 -1.99 -3.59
C ALA A 64 7.47 -2.49 -4.67
N ALA A 65 7.74 -3.66 -5.26
CA ALA A 65 6.86 -4.27 -6.26
C ALA A 65 5.46 -4.63 -5.71
N SER A 66 5.36 -5.09 -4.46
CA SER A 66 4.06 -5.34 -3.81
C SER A 66 3.29 -4.03 -3.59
N TYR A 67 3.99 -2.98 -3.15
CA TYR A 67 3.40 -1.68 -2.87
C TYR A 67 2.98 -0.95 -4.16
N TYR A 68 3.73 -1.07 -5.26
CA TYR A 68 3.28 -0.59 -6.56
C TYR A 68 2.01 -1.31 -7.05
N LYS A 69 1.93 -2.64 -6.86
CA LYS A 69 0.70 -3.38 -7.16
C LYS A 69 -0.47 -2.90 -6.33
N ALA A 70 -0.25 -2.60 -5.05
CA ALA A 70 -1.25 -2.01 -4.17
C ALA A 70 -1.70 -0.64 -4.71
N ALA A 71 -0.77 0.26 -5.03
CA ALA A 71 -1.08 1.59 -5.57
C ALA A 71 -1.98 1.51 -6.81
N MET A 72 -1.66 0.63 -7.74
CA MET A 72 -2.38 0.49 -9.01
C MET A 72 -3.72 -0.27 -8.89
N PHE A 73 -4.02 -0.86 -7.73
CA PHE A 73 -5.15 -1.79 -7.56
C PHE A 73 -6.50 -1.15 -7.85
N TYR A 74 -6.73 0.07 -7.35
CA TYR A 74 -7.99 0.81 -7.55
C TYR A 74 -7.96 1.77 -8.74
N LEU A 75 -6.82 1.92 -9.43
CA LEU A 75 -6.77 2.73 -10.64
C LEU A 75 -7.61 2.07 -11.73
N LYS A 76 -8.49 2.85 -12.36
CA LYS A 76 -9.24 2.41 -13.55
C LYS A 76 -8.27 2.11 -14.70
N LYS A 77 -8.67 1.23 -15.63
CA LYS A 77 -7.81 0.87 -16.78
C LYS A 77 -7.45 2.08 -17.66
N ASP A 78 -8.33 3.07 -17.74
CA ASP A 78 -8.13 4.32 -18.50
C ASP A 78 -7.51 5.47 -17.68
N ASP A 79 -7.06 5.21 -16.45
CA ASP A 79 -6.45 6.26 -15.64
C ASP A 79 -5.07 6.61 -16.21
N PRO A 80 -4.77 7.89 -16.52
CA PRO A 80 -3.46 8.29 -17.05
C PRO A 80 -2.32 7.95 -16.09
N LYS A 81 -2.61 7.74 -14.80
CA LYS A 81 -1.65 7.27 -13.78
C LYS A 81 -1.26 5.80 -13.91
N LYS A 82 -1.84 5.06 -14.86
CA LYS A 82 -1.61 3.63 -15.10
C LYS A 82 -0.71 3.32 -16.31
N LYS A 83 -0.25 4.36 -17.01
CA LYS A 83 0.68 4.28 -18.16
C LYS A 83 2.13 4.37 -17.73
#